data_AF-A0A2W2AU44-F1
#
_entry.id   AF-A0A2W2AU44-F1
#
_cell.length_a   1.000
_cell.length_b   1.000
_cell.length_c   1.000
_cell.angle_alpha   90.00
_cell.angle_beta   90.00
_cell.angle_gamma   90.00
#
_symmetry.space_group_name_H-M   'P 1'
#
loop_
_entity.id
_entity.type
_entity.pdbx_description
1 polymer ?
#
loop_
_entity_poly.entity_id
_entity_poly.type
_entity_poly.pdbx_seq_one_letter_code
_entity_poly.pdbx_strand_id
1 'polypeptide(L)'
;MLVRCPGGPLGGTVRRPGRPCEDGRVPDVTPQDPFVPADVPELRDLLPTARVVALPMRVRFRGITVREALVFRGPEGWTEFSPFVEYDDTESAAWLRAAVDFGWTRHEPGADSVPVNATVPAIAAADVADLLRRYPGCTTAKVKVAEPGTTIEDDVARVAAVRRVMGDDADVRIDANGLWSLDQATTALEQLAPFRLQYAEQPVAAVADLAALRTRVAGLGVRIAADESVRKASDPLAVARAGAADVLIVKAQPLGGITAAQAVMAEAGLPCVVSSAIDTSVGLGMGAFLASRAMAPGYAAGLGTAAMFTGDLTAEPLLPVGGRVAVRRVEPDPDLLDQWAASPERTGWWLARLRRVHALLVARP
;
A
#
# COMPACT_ATOMS: atom_id res chain seq x y z
N MET A 1 -19.98 -31.95 -30.52
CA MET A 1 -20.57 -31.08 -31.56
C MET A 1 -19.47 -30.14 -32.03
N LEU A 2 -18.75 -30.59 -33.06
CA LEU A 2 -17.64 -29.88 -33.71
C LEU A 2 -18.19 -29.28 -35.00
N VAL A 3 -18.07 -27.96 -35.17
CA VAL A 3 -18.41 -27.28 -36.43
C VAL A 3 -17.13 -27.13 -37.24
N ARG A 4 -17.20 -27.44 -38.55
CA ARG A 4 -16.07 -27.49 -39.48
C ARG A 4 -16.28 -26.52 -40.65
N CYS A 5 -15.14 -26.10 -41.22
CA CYS A 5 -14.87 -25.67 -42.62
C CYS A 5 -15.04 -24.18 -42.98
N PRO A 6 -14.40 -23.64 -44.06
CA PRO A 6 -13.52 -24.27 -45.09
C PRO A 6 -12.27 -23.47 -45.56
N GLY A 7 -11.31 -24.15 -46.23
CA GLY A 7 -10.56 -23.59 -47.36
C GLY A 7 -9.04 -23.88 -47.45
N GLY A 8 -8.61 -24.73 -48.39
CA GLY A 8 -7.21 -24.77 -48.91
C GLY A 8 -6.66 -26.19 -49.20
N PRO A 9 -5.99 -26.45 -50.35
CA PRO A 9 -6.04 -27.74 -51.05
C PRO A 9 -5.02 -28.80 -50.62
N LEU A 10 -5.40 -30.05 -50.87
CA LEU A 10 -4.62 -31.28 -50.72
C LEU A 10 -3.54 -31.38 -51.81
N GLY A 11 -2.28 -31.31 -51.40
CA GLY A 11 -1.12 -31.70 -52.21
C GLY A 11 -0.44 -32.91 -51.58
N GLY A 12 -0.50 -34.05 -52.25
CA GLY A 12 0.09 -35.29 -51.78
C GLY A 12 1.62 -35.27 -51.78
N THR A 13 2.22 -35.98 -50.83
CA THR A 13 3.44 -36.78 -51.02
C THR A 13 3.65 -37.66 -49.79
N VAL A 14 3.71 -38.97 -50.03
CA VAL A 14 4.10 -39.98 -49.05
C VAL A 14 5.57 -39.75 -48.66
N ARG A 15 5.86 -39.57 -47.38
CA ARG A 15 7.23 -39.65 -46.82
C ARG A 15 7.31 -40.74 -45.75
N ARG A 16 8.40 -41.52 -45.85
CA ARG A 16 8.79 -42.70 -45.06
C ARG A 16 8.96 -42.38 -43.56
N PRO A 17 8.83 -43.37 -42.65
CA PRO A 17 9.12 -43.18 -41.25
C PRO A 17 10.65 -43.10 -41.05
N GLY A 18 11.13 -41.98 -40.51
CA GLY A 18 12.54 -41.76 -40.20
C GLY A 18 12.71 -41.24 -38.78
N ARG A 19 13.36 -42.08 -37.95
CA ARG A 19 14.13 -41.87 -36.70
C ARG A 19 13.56 -40.96 -35.57
N PRO A 20 13.73 -41.36 -34.30
CA PRO A 20 13.32 -40.54 -33.17
C PRO A 20 14.23 -39.31 -33.05
N CYS A 21 13.64 -38.16 -32.71
CA CYS A 21 14.39 -36.95 -32.37
C CYS A 21 15.14 -37.17 -31.05
N GLU A 22 16.46 -37.08 -31.12
CA GLU A 22 17.34 -36.93 -29.96
C GLU A 22 17.12 -35.54 -29.33
N ASP A 23 17.13 -35.54 -27.99
CA ASP A 23 17.50 -34.45 -27.09
C ASP A 23 16.78 -33.10 -27.24
N GLY A 24 15.48 -33.10 -26.92
CA GLY A 24 14.74 -31.89 -26.57
C GLY A 24 15.07 -31.41 -25.16
N ARG A 25 16.27 -30.84 -24.95
CA ARG A 25 16.52 -29.99 -23.78
C ARG A 25 15.62 -28.76 -23.90
N VAL A 26 14.53 -28.75 -23.13
CA VAL A 26 13.74 -27.55 -22.88
C VAL A 26 14.69 -26.54 -22.23
N PRO A 27 14.93 -25.35 -22.80
CA PRO A 27 15.69 -24.33 -22.11
C PRO A 27 14.95 -24.02 -20.80
N ASP A 28 15.68 -24.06 -19.69
CA ASP A 28 15.21 -23.59 -18.40
C ASP A 28 14.99 -22.08 -18.51
N VAL A 29 13.79 -21.68 -18.92
CA VAL A 29 13.32 -20.31 -18.82
C VAL A 29 12.68 -20.20 -17.45
N THR A 30 13.52 -20.10 -16.43
CA THR A 30 13.10 -19.52 -15.16
C THR A 30 12.57 -18.12 -15.49
N PRO A 31 11.32 -17.76 -15.13
CA PRO A 31 10.82 -16.42 -15.38
C PRO A 31 11.75 -15.42 -14.67
N GLN A 32 12.48 -14.62 -15.44
CA GLN A 32 13.13 -13.46 -14.88
C GLN A 32 12.03 -12.54 -14.37
N ASP A 33 12.08 -12.21 -13.07
CA ASP A 33 11.19 -11.25 -12.43
C ASP A 33 11.35 -9.90 -13.17
N PRO A 34 10.37 -9.44 -13.95
CA PRO A 34 10.54 -8.27 -14.83
C PRO A 34 10.62 -6.94 -14.06
N PHE A 35 10.67 -6.98 -12.73
CA PHE A 35 10.56 -5.84 -11.84
C PHE A 35 11.81 -5.58 -10.98
N VAL A 36 12.97 -6.16 -11.32
CA VAL A 36 14.24 -5.89 -10.64
C VAL A 36 14.77 -4.52 -11.09
N PRO A 37 14.94 -3.53 -10.18
CA PRO A 37 15.62 -2.28 -10.51
C PRO A 37 17.03 -2.57 -11.03
N ALA A 38 17.51 -1.74 -11.96
CA ALA A 38 18.92 -1.67 -12.32
C ALA A 38 19.77 -1.62 -11.04
N ASP A 39 20.75 -2.54 -10.94
CA ASP A 39 21.75 -2.72 -9.89
C ASP A 39 21.40 -2.19 -8.48
N VAL A 40 21.16 -3.11 -7.54
CA VAL A 40 21.00 -2.77 -6.11
C VAL A 40 22.27 -2.04 -5.64
N PRO A 41 22.18 -0.77 -5.16
CA PRO A 41 23.33 0.02 -4.75
C PRO A 41 24.15 -0.69 -3.66
N GLU A 42 25.45 -0.47 -3.60
CA GLU A 42 26.28 -1.09 -2.58
C GLU A 42 25.98 -0.51 -1.19
N LEU A 43 26.25 -1.26 -0.11
CA LEU A 43 26.09 -0.75 1.25
C LEU A 43 26.89 0.53 1.52
N ARG A 44 28.02 0.73 0.84
CA ARG A 44 28.82 1.96 0.92
C ARG A 44 28.09 3.19 0.39
N ASP A 45 27.07 3.02 -0.45
CA ASP A 45 26.26 4.10 -0.99
C ASP A 45 25.06 4.42 -0.07
N LEU A 46 24.61 3.44 0.73
CA LEU A 46 23.45 3.58 1.63
C LEU A 46 23.84 4.07 3.03
N LEU A 47 24.85 3.42 3.64
CA LEU A 47 25.18 3.60 5.06
C LEU A 47 25.67 5.01 5.45
N PRO A 48 26.47 5.74 4.64
CA PRO A 48 27.00 7.03 5.07
C PRO A 48 25.93 8.10 5.34
N THR A 49 24.78 8.01 4.67
CA THR A 49 23.68 8.97 4.81
C THR A 49 22.52 8.42 5.65
N ALA A 50 22.58 7.13 6.03
CA ALA A 50 21.53 6.47 6.78
C ALA A 50 21.31 7.15 8.15
N ARG A 51 20.07 7.58 8.38
CA ARG A 51 19.58 8.11 9.66
C ARG A 51 18.39 7.28 10.10
N VAL A 52 18.39 6.87 11.37
CA VAL A 52 17.28 6.14 11.97
C VAL A 52 16.53 7.08 12.89
N VAL A 53 15.24 7.23 12.64
CA VAL A 53 14.38 8.17 13.37
C VAL A 53 13.25 7.43 14.08
N ALA A 54 12.70 8.04 15.13
CA ALA A 54 11.60 7.53 15.92
C ALA A 54 10.58 8.66 16.20
N LEU A 55 9.52 8.74 15.39
CA LEU A 55 8.54 9.82 15.46
C LEU A 55 7.37 9.44 16.40
N PRO A 56 7.06 10.26 17.43
CA PRO A 56 5.90 10.02 18.28
C PRO A 56 4.60 10.29 17.55
N MET A 57 3.62 9.41 17.76
CA MET A 57 2.29 9.51 17.20
C MET A 57 1.32 10.13 18.20
N ARG A 58 0.31 10.85 17.71
CA ARG A 58 -0.70 11.52 18.54
C ARG A 58 -1.69 10.54 19.18
N VAL A 59 -1.88 9.40 18.54
CA VAL A 59 -2.84 8.35 18.89
C VAL A 59 -2.26 7.01 18.51
N ARG A 60 -2.65 5.96 19.23
CA ARG A 60 -2.31 4.59 18.87
C ARG A 60 -2.94 4.25 17.52
N PHE A 61 -2.16 3.67 16.61
CA PHE A 61 -2.68 3.19 15.33
C PHE A 61 -1.86 1.99 14.86
N ARG A 62 -2.52 0.92 14.41
CA ARG A 62 -1.89 -0.39 14.13
C ARG A 62 -1.00 -0.89 15.28
N GLY A 63 -1.44 -0.69 16.52
CA GLY A 63 -0.73 -1.16 17.71
C GLY A 63 0.47 -0.34 18.17
N ILE A 64 0.93 0.65 17.39
CA ILE A 64 2.11 1.47 17.69
C ILE A 64 1.73 2.90 18.12
N THR A 65 2.62 3.51 18.91
CA THR A 65 2.57 4.93 19.33
C THR A 65 3.83 5.70 18.92
N VAL A 66 4.82 5.00 18.37
CA VAL A 66 6.06 5.57 17.82
C VAL A 66 6.30 4.87 16.49
N ARG A 67 6.62 5.65 15.46
CA ARG A 67 7.00 5.13 14.15
C ARG A 67 8.50 5.26 13.96
N GLU A 68 9.15 4.11 13.82
CA GLU A 68 10.55 4.06 13.43
C GLU A 68 10.68 3.97 11.90
N ALA A 69 11.67 4.67 11.36
CA ALA A 69 12.03 4.66 9.95
C ALA A 69 13.55 4.85 9.79
N LEU A 70 14.12 4.24 8.74
CA LEU A 70 15.48 4.54 8.29
C LEU A 70 15.38 5.33 6.98
N VAL A 71 15.91 6.54 6.97
CA VAL A 71 16.00 7.39 5.77
C VAL A 71 17.44 7.49 5.30
N PHE A 72 17.65 7.56 3.99
CA PHE A 72 18.96 7.71 3.38
C PHE A 72 18.82 8.44 2.04
N ARG A 73 19.94 8.92 1.49
CA ARG A 73 19.97 9.72 0.27
C ARG A 73 20.56 8.93 -0.88
N GLY A 74 19.78 8.78 -1.94
CA GLY A 74 20.25 8.32 -3.25
C GLY A 74 20.52 9.50 -4.20
N PRO A 75 20.99 9.23 -5.44
CA PRO A 75 21.28 10.26 -6.43
C PRO A 75 20.05 11.07 -6.83
N GLU A 76 18.85 10.50 -6.78
CA GLU A 76 17.60 11.20 -7.09
C GLU A 76 16.99 11.91 -5.86
N GLY A 77 17.56 11.73 -4.66
CA GLY A 77 17.14 12.41 -3.43
C GLY A 77 16.94 11.46 -2.25
N TRP A 78 16.31 11.98 -1.19
CA TRP A 78 16.01 11.21 0.01
C TRP A 78 14.91 10.18 -0.23
N THR A 79 15.06 9.04 0.45
CA THR A 79 14.15 7.90 0.41
C THR A 79 13.99 7.27 1.80
N GLU A 80 12.98 6.43 1.96
CA GLU A 80 12.60 5.84 3.25
C GLU A 80 12.53 4.32 3.15
N PHE A 81 13.19 3.65 4.10
CA PHE A 81 13.07 2.23 4.39
C PHE A 81 12.44 2.10 5.78
N SER A 82 11.13 1.84 5.84
CA SER A 82 10.43 1.76 7.13
C SER A 82 9.50 0.54 7.29
N PRO A 83 9.91 -0.71 6.96
CA PRO A 83 9.09 -1.87 7.28
C PRO A 83 8.77 -1.93 8.79
N PHE A 84 7.55 -2.33 9.13
CA PHE A 84 7.17 -2.50 10.54
C PHE A 84 8.13 -3.46 11.26
N VAL A 85 8.35 -3.24 12.56
CA VAL A 85 9.43 -3.91 13.31
C VAL A 85 9.22 -5.41 13.45
N GLU A 86 7.97 -5.87 13.36
CA GLU A 86 7.57 -7.27 13.39
C GLU A 86 7.77 -8.01 12.05
N TYR A 87 8.03 -7.30 10.95
CA TYR A 87 8.27 -7.93 9.65
C TYR A 87 9.67 -8.56 9.60
N ASP A 88 9.77 -9.77 9.08
CA ASP A 88 11.06 -10.42 8.90
C ASP A 88 11.88 -9.75 7.78
N ASP A 89 13.13 -10.21 7.60
CA ASP A 89 14.02 -9.66 6.59
C ASP A 89 13.53 -9.92 5.16
N THR A 90 12.78 -11.02 4.93
CA THR A 90 12.21 -11.38 3.61
C THR A 90 11.08 -10.44 3.22
N GLU A 91 10.12 -10.21 4.11
CA GLU A 91 9.03 -9.24 3.91
C GLU A 91 9.61 -7.82 3.77
N SER A 92 10.67 -7.50 4.51
CA SER A 92 11.37 -6.21 4.44
C SER A 92 12.12 -5.99 3.12
N ALA A 93 12.42 -7.03 2.34
CA ALA A 93 13.16 -6.90 1.08
C ALA A 93 12.42 -6.05 0.05
N ALA A 94 11.09 -6.17 -0.03
CA ALA A 94 10.28 -5.30 -0.90
C ALA A 94 10.39 -3.82 -0.46
N TRP A 95 10.38 -3.56 0.85
CA TRP A 95 10.50 -2.20 1.38
C TRP A 95 11.86 -1.56 1.05
N LEU A 96 12.95 -2.32 1.15
CA LEU A 96 14.26 -1.81 0.76
C LEU A 96 14.34 -1.59 -0.76
N ARG A 97 13.75 -2.49 -1.57
CA ARG A 97 13.66 -2.31 -3.03
C ARG A 97 12.91 -1.04 -3.38
N ALA A 98 11.84 -0.72 -2.67
CA ALA A 98 11.09 0.52 -2.87
C ALA A 98 11.92 1.76 -2.53
N ALA A 99 12.68 1.69 -1.44
CA ALA A 99 13.58 2.78 -1.06
C ALA A 99 14.63 3.02 -2.15
N VAL A 100 15.23 1.95 -2.68
CA VAL A 100 16.19 2.00 -3.79
C VAL A 100 15.53 2.53 -5.07
N ASP A 101 14.38 2.00 -5.47
CA ASP A 101 13.63 2.47 -6.65
C ASP A 101 13.40 3.97 -6.59
N PHE A 102 12.90 4.49 -5.46
CA PHE A 102 12.67 5.92 -5.33
C PHE A 102 13.97 6.74 -5.21
N GLY A 103 15.05 6.19 -4.65
CA GLY A 103 16.32 6.91 -4.48
C GLY A 103 17.24 6.91 -5.70
N TRP A 104 17.14 5.90 -6.57
CA TRP A 104 18.03 5.67 -7.72
C TRP A 104 17.35 5.71 -9.08
N THR A 105 16.02 5.65 -9.13
CA THR A 105 15.25 5.80 -10.37
C THR A 105 14.56 7.15 -10.40
N ARG A 106 14.70 7.85 -11.52
CA ARG A 106 14.00 9.10 -11.77
C ARG A 106 12.52 8.82 -11.98
N HIS A 107 11.69 9.43 -11.14
CA HIS A 107 10.23 9.40 -11.23
C HIS A 107 9.72 10.80 -11.53
N GLU A 108 9.00 10.96 -12.63
CA GLU A 108 8.37 12.25 -12.99
C GLU A 108 6.96 12.31 -12.40
N PRO A 109 6.51 13.44 -11.83
CA PRO A 109 5.17 13.56 -11.25
C PRO A 109 4.10 13.56 -12.36
N GLY A 110 2.93 12.98 -12.09
CA GLY A 110 1.77 13.05 -12.98
C GLY A 110 0.88 14.27 -12.76
N ALA A 111 1.05 14.95 -11.61
CA ALA A 111 0.36 16.17 -11.20
C ALA A 111 1.13 16.83 -10.05
N ASP A 112 0.88 18.13 -9.78
CA ASP A 112 1.55 18.86 -8.69
C ASP A 112 1.02 18.49 -7.29
N SER A 113 -0.19 17.94 -7.23
CA SER A 113 -0.84 17.52 -5.98
C SER A 113 -1.85 16.41 -6.23
N VAL A 114 -2.15 15.62 -5.20
CA VAL A 114 -3.17 14.56 -5.24
C VAL A 114 -4.20 14.73 -4.13
N PRO A 115 -5.48 14.39 -4.37
CA PRO A 115 -6.50 14.40 -3.31
C PRO A 115 -6.17 13.34 -2.26
N VAL A 116 -6.45 13.62 -0.99
CA VAL A 116 -6.22 12.69 0.13
C VAL A 116 -7.43 12.55 1.03
N ASN A 117 -7.57 11.37 1.65
CA ASN A 117 -8.59 11.16 2.67
C ASN A 117 -8.09 11.55 4.07
N ALA A 118 -9.02 11.92 4.94
CA ALA A 118 -8.80 11.95 6.37
C ALA A 118 -8.65 10.51 6.91
N THR A 119 -7.72 10.27 7.82
CA THR A 119 -7.57 8.97 8.49
C THR A 119 -8.10 9.07 9.90
N VAL A 120 -9.17 8.31 10.18
CA VAL A 120 -9.87 8.27 11.46
C VAL A 120 -9.48 6.99 12.20
N PRO A 121 -8.66 7.06 13.27
CA PRO A 121 -8.28 5.91 14.07
C PRO A 121 -9.45 5.41 14.94
N ALA A 122 -9.24 4.33 15.69
CA ALA A 122 -10.23 3.76 16.60
C ALA A 122 -10.41 4.62 17.87
N ILE A 123 -11.06 5.77 17.70
CA ILE A 123 -11.41 6.72 18.77
C ILE A 123 -12.90 6.66 19.09
N ALA A 124 -13.34 7.30 20.17
CA ALA A 124 -14.76 7.41 20.47
C ALA A 124 -15.47 8.27 19.43
N ALA A 125 -16.75 7.98 19.16
CA ALA A 125 -17.57 8.73 18.21
C ALA A 125 -17.66 10.24 18.54
N ALA A 126 -17.59 10.59 19.83
CA ALA A 126 -17.60 11.96 20.30
C ALA A 126 -16.36 12.77 19.87
N ASP A 127 -15.22 12.10 19.68
CA ASP A 127 -13.93 12.75 19.37
C ASP A 127 -13.72 12.94 17.86
N VAL A 128 -14.60 12.39 17.03
CA VAL A 128 -14.48 12.41 15.56
C VAL A 128 -14.46 13.84 15.01
N ALA A 129 -15.33 14.72 15.51
CA ALA A 129 -15.40 16.09 15.03
C ALA A 129 -14.08 16.85 15.26
N ASP A 130 -13.50 16.69 16.45
CA ASP A 130 -12.23 17.30 16.84
C ASP A 130 -11.06 16.77 16.01
N LEU A 131 -11.03 15.45 15.76
CA LEU A 131 -10.04 14.84 14.89
C LEU A 131 -10.11 15.39 13.45
N LEU A 132 -11.32 15.46 12.87
CA LEU A 132 -11.51 15.86 11.48
C LEU A 132 -11.10 17.32 11.21
N ARG A 133 -11.02 18.18 12.24
CA ARG A 133 -10.44 19.53 12.09
C ARG A 133 -8.98 19.53 11.62
N ARG A 134 -8.25 18.40 11.78
CA ARG A 134 -6.87 18.24 11.30
C ARG A 134 -6.77 17.96 9.80
N TYR A 135 -7.91 17.77 9.14
CA TYR A 135 -7.99 17.40 7.72
C TYR A 135 -8.84 18.42 6.93
N PRO A 136 -8.50 19.72 6.97
CA PRO A 136 -9.29 20.75 6.31
C PRO A 136 -9.36 20.51 4.80
N GLY A 137 -10.59 20.53 4.26
CA GLY A 137 -10.87 20.35 2.84
C GLY A 137 -10.89 18.89 2.35
N CYS A 138 -10.60 17.90 3.20
CA CYS A 138 -10.80 16.50 2.82
C CYS A 138 -12.30 16.21 2.65
N THR A 139 -12.69 15.68 1.49
CA THR A 139 -14.06 15.23 1.18
C THR A 139 -14.25 13.73 1.35
N THR A 140 -13.20 13.01 1.76
CA THR A 140 -13.19 11.57 1.99
C THR A 140 -12.59 11.27 3.36
N ALA A 141 -13.15 10.30 4.10
CA ALA A 141 -12.55 9.76 5.32
C ALA A 141 -12.45 8.24 5.28
N LYS A 142 -11.37 7.70 5.83
CA LYS A 142 -11.21 6.27 6.11
C LYS A 142 -11.23 6.03 7.61
N VAL A 143 -12.17 5.20 8.05
CA VAL A 143 -12.46 4.93 9.45
C VAL A 143 -11.91 3.57 9.85
N LYS A 144 -11.03 3.53 10.85
CA LYS A 144 -10.58 2.29 11.46
C LYS A 144 -11.77 1.63 12.18
N VAL A 145 -11.96 0.36 11.90
CA VAL A 145 -12.94 -0.54 12.54
C VAL A 145 -12.24 -1.84 12.96
N ALA A 146 -12.91 -2.68 13.73
CA ALA A 146 -12.36 -3.95 14.22
C ALA A 146 -11.08 -3.79 15.07
N GLU A 147 -10.91 -2.68 15.77
CA GLU A 147 -9.77 -2.52 16.68
C GLU A 147 -9.94 -3.47 17.87
N PRO A 148 -8.88 -4.18 18.31
CA PRO A 148 -8.97 -5.02 19.50
C PRO A 148 -9.48 -4.23 20.72
N GLY A 149 -10.59 -4.68 21.29
CA GLY A 149 -11.23 -4.03 22.43
C GLY A 149 -12.41 -3.11 22.07
N THR A 150 -12.79 -2.98 20.79
CA THR A 150 -14.02 -2.29 20.35
C THR A 150 -15.08 -3.27 19.88
N THR A 151 -16.35 -2.86 19.91
CA THR A 151 -17.46 -3.65 19.34
C THR A 151 -17.89 -3.15 17.95
N ILE A 152 -18.75 -3.91 17.27
CA ILE A 152 -19.36 -3.47 16.00
C ILE A 152 -20.18 -2.19 16.21
N GLU A 153 -20.85 -2.05 17.36
CA GLU A 153 -21.64 -0.88 17.71
C GLU A 153 -20.74 0.36 17.88
N ASP A 154 -19.56 0.22 18.48
CA ASP A 154 -18.57 1.30 18.56
C ASP A 154 -18.11 1.75 17.15
N ASP A 155 -17.88 0.78 16.27
CA ASP A 155 -17.49 1.03 14.88
C ASP A 155 -18.60 1.74 14.10
N VAL A 156 -19.85 1.29 14.23
CA VAL A 156 -21.04 1.92 13.65
C VAL A 156 -21.21 3.35 14.17
N ALA A 157 -21.08 3.57 15.48
CA ALA A 157 -21.19 4.90 16.07
C ALA A 157 -20.11 5.85 15.54
N ARG A 158 -18.88 5.35 15.34
CA ARG A 158 -17.77 6.14 14.76
C ARG A 158 -18.03 6.50 13.31
N VAL A 159 -18.47 5.55 12.48
CA VAL A 159 -18.82 5.80 11.07
C VAL A 159 -20.00 6.78 10.97
N ALA A 160 -21.03 6.62 11.79
CA ALA A 160 -22.16 7.53 11.87
C ALA A 160 -21.72 8.97 12.22
N ALA A 161 -20.79 9.11 13.17
CA ALA A 161 -20.24 10.41 13.53
C ALA A 161 -19.46 11.04 12.37
N VAL A 162 -18.66 10.26 11.64
CA VAL A 162 -17.93 10.75 10.45
C VAL A 162 -18.90 11.23 9.38
N ARG A 163 -19.91 10.42 9.03
CA ARG A 163 -20.96 10.79 8.06
C ARG A 163 -21.66 12.08 8.45
N ARG A 164 -22.06 12.22 9.73
CA ARG A 164 -22.72 13.43 10.25
C ARG A 164 -21.83 14.67 10.18
N VAL A 165 -20.54 14.55 10.48
CA VAL A 165 -19.61 15.69 10.49
C VAL A 165 -19.25 16.13 9.06
N MET A 166 -19.04 15.18 8.14
CA MET A 166 -18.58 15.47 6.78
C MET A 166 -19.73 15.72 5.79
N GLY A 167 -20.96 15.36 6.14
CA GLY A 167 -22.14 15.50 5.29
C GLY A 167 -22.40 14.29 4.38
N ASP A 168 -23.56 14.30 3.72
CA ASP A 168 -24.05 13.16 2.94
C ASP A 168 -23.29 12.95 1.61
N ASP A 169 -22.66 14.00 1.10
CA ASP A 169 -21.87 13.99 -0.13
C ASP A 169 -20.44 13.48 0.06
N ALA A 170 -19.97 13.35 1.31
CA ALA A 170 -18.63 12.86 1.59
C ALA A 170 -18.48 11.37 1.26
N ASP A 171 -17.29 10.96 0.83
CA ASP A 171 -16.96 9.54 0.73
C ASP A 171 -16.51 9.01 2.10
N VAL A 172 -17.13 7.92 2.56
CA VAL A 172 -16.74 7.26 3.81
C VAL A 172 -16.29 5.85 3.52
N ARG A 173 -15.10 5.49 3.98
CA ARG A 173 -14.50 4.16 3.86
C ARG A 173 -14.30 3.59 5.25
N ILE A 174 -14.27 2.27 5.36
CA ILE A 174 -13.82 1.59 6.60
C ILE A 174 -12.60 0.72 6.32
N ASP A 175 -11.80 0.45 7.35
CA ASP A 175 -10.62 -0.42 7.28
C ASP A 175 -10.57 -1.34 8.51
N ALA A 176 -10.75 -2.64 8.29
CA ALA A 176 -10.72 -3.64 9.36
C ALA A 176 -9.36 -4.34 9.52
N ASN A 177 -8.43 -4.16 8.57
CA ASN A 177 -7.14 -4.87 8.51
C ASN A 177 -7.22 -6.40 8.65
N GLY A 178 -8.31 -6.99 8.17
CA GLY A 178 -8.56 -8.43 8.19
C GLY A 178 -8.94 -9.00 9.55
N LEU A 179 -9.32 -8.15 10.52
CA LEU A 179 -9.51 -8.55 11.91
C LEU A 179 -10.91 -9.09 12.24
N TRP A 180 -11.88 -8.98 11.33
CA TRP A 180 -13.17 -9.65 11.51
C TRP A 180 -13.11 -11.09 11.01
N SER A 181 -13.90 -11.96 11.64
CA SER A 181 -14.34 -13.20 11.00
C SER A 181 -15.31 -12.90 9.85
N LEU A 182 -15.56 -13.87 8.98
CA LEU A 182 -16.53 -13.73 7.89
C LEU A 182 -17.94 -13.36 8.39
N ASP A 183 -18.38 -13.94 9.49
CA ASP A 183 -19.71 -13.67 10.06
C ASP A 183 -19.77 -12.29 10.74
N GLN A 184 -18.71 -11.90 11.44
CA GLN A 184 -18.58 -10.55 12.02
C GLN A 184 -18.58 -9.49 10.91
N ALA A 185 -17.82 -9.70 9.84
CA ALA A 185 -17.77 -8.78 8.70
C ALA A 185 -19.13 -8.67 8.01
N THR A 186 -19.85 -9.78 7.84
CA THR A 186 -21.20 -9.77 7.27
C THR A 186 -22.13 -8.91 8.13
N THR A 187 -22.17 -9.17 9.45
CA THR A 187 -23.00 -8.43 10.41
C THR A 187 -22.66 -6.95 10.45
N ALA A 188 -21.37 -6.61 10.48
CA ALA A 188 -20.91 -5.23 10.51
C ALA A 188 -21.29 -4.47 9.24
N LEU A 189 -21.12 -5.09 8.06
CA LEU A 189 -21.45 -4.46 6.79
C LEU A 189 -22.96 -4.25 6.59
N GLU A 190 -23.81 -5.13 7.12
CA GLU A 190 -25.26 -4.93 7.17
C GLU A 190 -25.63 -3.69 7.98
N GLN A 191 -25.03 -3.52 9.17
CA GLN A 191 -25.28 -2.36 10.03
C GLN A 191 -24.66 -1.06 9.46
N LEU A 192 -23.58 -1.17 8.70
CA LEU A 192 -22.88 -0.03 8.10
C LEU A 192 -23.44 0.40 6.73
N ALA A 193 -24.23 -0.44 6.07
CA ALA A 193 -24.82 -0.16 4.75
C ALA A 193 -25.57 1.18 4.67
N PRO A 194 -26.37 1.62 5.68
CA PRO A 194 -27.06 2.90 5.64
C PRO A 194 -26.14 4.12 5.51
N PHE A 195 -24.85 4.02 5.87
CA PHE A 195 -23.89 5.13 5.79
C PHE A 195 -23.26 5.31 4.40
N ARG A 196 -23.66 4.50 3.41
CA ARG A 196 -23.23 4.56 2.00
C ARG A 196 -21.71 4.56 1.87
N LEU A 197 -21.08 3.46 2.27
CA LEU A 197 -19.63 3.34 2.21
C LEU A 197 -19.13 3.39 0.76
N GLN A 198 -18.05 4.12 0.52
CA GLN A 198 -17.34 4.08 -0.76
C GLN A 198 -16.74 2.68 -0.99
N TYR A 199 -16.15 2.09 0.05
CA TYR A 199 -15.74 0.69 0.12
C TYR A 199 -15.43 0.27 1.57
N ALA A 200 -15.37 -1.04 1.81
CA ALA A 200 -14.83 -1.67 3.01
C ALA A 200 -13.47 -2.31 2.72
N GLU A 201 -12.41 -1.80 3.35
CA GLU A 201 -11.02 -2.21 3.17
C GLU A 201 -10.66 -3.37 4.08
N GLN A 202 -10.18 -4.45 3.44
CA GLN A 202 -9.76 -5.72 4.04
C GLN A 202 -10.64 -6.14 5.24
N PRO A 203 -11.94 -6.45 5.06
CA PRO A 203 -12.78 -6.85 6.20
C PRO A 203 -12.28 -8.12 6.90
N VAL A 204 -11.83 -9.10 6.11
CA VAL A 204 -11.38 -10.43 6.55
C VAL A 204 -9.99 -10.73 5.98
N ALA A 205 -9.25 -11.64 6.61
CA ALA A 205 -7.84 -11.90 6.27
C ALA A 205 -7.65 -12.69 4.96
N ALA A 206 -8.44 -13.75 4.74
CA ALA A 206 -8.23 -14.68 3.63
C ALA A 206 -8.93 -14.22 2.34
N VAL A 207 -8.29 -14.44 1.19
CA VAL A 207 -8.86 -14.13 -0.14
C VAL A 207 -10.16 -14.91 -0.39
N ALA A 208 -10.22 -16.17 0.03
CA ALA A 208 -11.43 -16.98 -0.09
C ALA A 208 -12.60 -16.38 0.72
N ASP A 209 -12.33 -15.88 1.93
CA ASP A 209 -13.34 -15.23 2.76
C ASP A 209 -13.75 -13.87 2.19
N LEU A 210 -12.84 -13.12 1.56
CA LEU A 210 -13.20 -11.89 0.83
C LEU A 210 -14.17 -12.19 -0.31
N ALA A 211 -13.93 -13.24 -1.10
CA ALA A 211 -14.84 -13.66 -2.17
C ALA A 211 -16.21 -14.11 -1.62
N ALA A 212 -16.21 -14.88 -0.53
CA ALA A 212 -17.44 -15.29 0.15
C ALA A 212 -18.21 -14.08 0.71
N LEU A 213 -17.52 -13.15 1.36
CA LEU A 213 -18.11 -11.93 1.92
C LEU A 213 -18.74 -11.09 0.81
N ARG A 214 -18.02 -10.86 -0.29
CA ARG A 214 -18.51 -10.10 -1.44
C ARG A 214 -19.81 -10.69 -2.01
N THR A 215 -19.95 -12.01 -1.97
CA THR A 215 -21.20 -12.70 -2.35
C THR A 215 -22.32 -12.45 -1.33
N ARG A 216 -22.02 -12.55 -0.02
CA ARG A 216 -23.00 -12.32 1.05
C ARG A 216 -23.56 -10.89 1.08
N VAL A 217 -22.72 -9.90 0.76
CA VAL A 217 -23.08 -8.47 0.86
C VAL A 217 -23.47 -7.82 -0.47
N ALA A 218 -23.59 -8.59 -1.55
CA ALA A 218 -23.85 -8.06 -2.90
C ALA A 218 -25.10 -7.16 -2.99
N GLY A 219 -26.12 -7.40 -2.16
CA GLY A 219 -27.35 -6.59 -2.10
C GLY A 219 -27.24 -5.28 -1.30
N LEU A 220 -26.14 -5.07 -0.56
CA LEU A 220 -25.96 -3.90 0.31
C LEU A 220 -25.35 -2.69 -0.40
N GLY A 221 -24.87 -2.86 -1.63
CA GLY A 221 -24.16 -1.80 -2.37
C GLY A 221 -22.79 -1.44 -1.81
N VAL A 222 -22.22 -2.27 -0.92
CA VAL A 222 -20.88 -2.07 -0.33
C VAL A 222 -19.83 -2.76 -1.19
N ARG A 223 -18.87 -1.99 -1.69
CA ARG A 223 -17.68 -2.52 -2.40
C ARG A 223 -16.63 -3.03 -1.44
N ILE A 224 -15.92 -4.09 -1.81
CA ILE A 224 -14.81 -4.65 -1.03
C ILE A 224 -13.47 -4.19 -1.62
N ALA A 225 -12.60 -3.62 -0.78
CA ALA A 225 -11.23 -3.30 -1.16
C ALA A 225 -10.24 -4.27 -0.50
N ALA A 226 -9.18 -4.65 -1.21
CA ALA A 226 -8.11 -5.52 -0.69
C ALA A 226 -6.82 -4.72 -0.43
N ASP A 227 -6.24 -4.85 0.78
CA ASP A 227 -4.94 -4.25 1.17
C ASP A 227 -3.94 -5.36 1.52
N GLU A 228 -4.07 -5.99 2.70
CA GLU A 228 -3.22 -7.10 3.14
C GLU A 228 -3.11 -8.23 2.09
N SER A 229 -4.21 -8.58 1.42
CA SER A 229 -4.23 -9.62 0.38
C SER A 229 -3.52 -9.22 -0.92
N VAL A 230 -3.10 -7.96 -1.07
CA VAL A 230 -2.25 -7.48 -2.16
C VAL A 230 -0.81 -7.38 -1.68
N ARG A 231 -0.59 -6.62 -0.59
CA ARG A 231 0.76 -6.20 -0.16
C ARG A 231 1.58 -7.26 0.57
N LYS A 232 0.95 -8.35 1.05
CA LYS A 232 1.63 -9.48 1.70
C LYS A 232 1.59 -10.76 0.85
N ALA A 233 0.97 -10.70 -0.31
CA ALA A 233 0.84 -11.85 -1.19
C ALA A 233 2.13 -12.06 -1.99
N SER A 234 2.48 -13.32 -2.23
CA SER A 234 3.48 -13.67 -3.25
C SER A 234 3.01 -13.31 -4.65
N ASP A 235 1.69 -13.28 -4.87
CA ASP A 235 1.03 -12.83 -6.09
C ASP A 235 0.02 -11.72 -5.75
N PRO A 236 0.41 -10.44 -5.88
CA PRO A 236 -0.45 -9.28 -5.60
C PRO A 236 -1.75 -9.24 -6.43
N LEU A 237 -1.80 -9.95 -7.55
CA LEU A 237 -2.95 -9.99 -8.47
C LEU A 237 -3.91 -11.14 -8.18
N ALA A 238 -3.56 -12.05 -7.27
CA ALA A 238 -4.38 -13.23 -6.96
C ALA A 238 -5.79 -12.85 -6.49
N VAL A 239 -5.92 -11.80 -5.67
CA VAL A 239 -7.22 -11.32 -5.17
C VAL A 239 -8.12 -10.79 -6.29
N ALA A 240 -7.53 -10.13 -7.30
CA ALA A 240 -8.25 -9.64 -8.46
C ALA A 240 -8.71 -10.79 -9.37
N ARG A 241 -7.80 -11.74 -9.67
CA ARG A 241 -8.13 -12.93 -10.49
C ARG A 241 -9.19 -13.83 -9.83
N ALA A 242 -9.24 -13.85 -8.51
CA ALA A 242 -10.26 -14.58 -7.75
C ALA A 242 -11.63 -13.86 -7.69
N GLY A 243 -11.74 -12.63 -8.22
CA GLY A 243 -12.98 -11.84 -8.12
C GLY A 243 -13.35 -11.46 -6.68
N ALA A 244 -12.36 -11.42 -5.79
CA ALA A 244 -12.54 -11.26 -4.35
C ALA A 244 -12.56 -9.79 -3.89
N ALA A 245 -12.28 -8.84 -4.78
CA ALA A 245 -12.29 -7.42 -4.49
C ALA A 245 -12.83 -6.60 -5.68
N ASP A 246 -13.37 -5.43 -5.36
CA ASP A 246 -13.81 -4.39 -6.31
C ASP A 246 -12.76 -3.28 -6.48
N VAL A 247 -11.86 -3.12 -5.50
CA VAL A 247 -10.82 -2.09 -5.43
C VAL A 247 -9.55 -2.69 -4.86
N LEU A 248 -8.38 -2.32 -5.38
CA LEU A 248 -7.09 -2.68 -4.78
C LEU A 248 -6.47 -1.49 -4.06
N ILE A 249 -5.98 -1.70 -2.84
CA ILE A 249 -5.17 -0.73 -2.12
C ILE A 249 -3.70 -1.02 -2.41
N VAL A 250 -2.99 0.02 -2.85
CA VAL A 250 -1.63 -0.08 -3.35
C VAL A 250 -0.73 0.81 -2.50
N LYS A 251 0.37 0.25 -2.00
CA LYS A 251 1.36 0.96 -1.20
C LYS A 251 2.73 0.73 -1.81
N ALA A 252 3.45 1.81 -2.12
CA ALA A 252 4.71 1.73 -2.85
C ALA A 252 5.76 0.88 -2.11
N GLN A 253 5.95 1.12 -0.81
CA GLN A 253 6.97 0.39 -0.04
C GLN A 253 6.74 -1.13 0.01
N PRO A 254 5.57 -1.63 0.44
CA PRO A 254 5.30 -3.07 0.42
C PRO A 254 5.38 -3.74 -0.95
N LEU A 255 5.16 -3.01 -2.04
CA LEU A 255 5.18 -3.56 -3.41
C LEU A 255 6.53 -3.42 -4.12
N GLY A 256 7.56 -2.87 -3.48
CA GLY A 256 8.88 -2.79 -4.09
C GLY A 256 9.17 -1.51 -4.86
N GLY A 257 8.37 -0.46 -4.71
CA GLY A 257 8.61 0.86 -5.29
C GLY A 257 7.50 1.34 -6.19
N ILE A 258 7.69 2.51 -6.77
CA ILE A 258 6.75 3.10 -7.73
C ILE A 258 6.72 2.25 -8.99
N THR A 259 7.88 1.85 -9.51
CA THR A 259 7.99 1.05 -10.74
C THR A 259 7.20 -0.26 -10.64
N ALA A 260 7.45 -1.05 -9.59
CA ALA A 260 6.77 -2.32 -9.38
C ALA A 260 5.27 -2.13 -9.07
N ALA A 261 4.91 -1.13 -8.26
CA ALA A 261 3.51 -0.85 -7.96
C ALA A 261 2.72 -0.42 -9.22
N GLN A 262 3.30 0.37 -10.12
CA GLN A 262 2.64 0.75 -11.37
C GLN A 262 2.37 -0.46 -12.28
N ALA A 263 3.30 -1.41 -12.35
CA ALA A 263 3.08 -2.64 -13.10
C ALA A 263 1.92 -3.47 -12.54
N VAL A 264 1.88 -3.65 -11.21
CA VAL A 264 0.76 -4.32 -10.53
C VAL A 264 -0.56 -3.60 -10.83
N MET A 265 -0.59 -2.27 -10.77
CA MET A 265 -1.79 -1.49 -11.06
C MET A 265 -2.24 -1.61 -12.52
N ALA A 266 -1.30 -1.69 -13.47
CA ALA A 266 -1.61 -1.85 -14.89
C ALA A 266 -2.22 -3.22 -15.21
N GLU A 267 -1.80 -4.27 -14.50
CA GLU A 267 -2.28 -5.65 -14.68
C GLU A 267 -3.53 -5.98 -13.83
N ALA A 268 -3.84 -5.18 -12.81
CA ALA A 268 -4.90 -5.45 -11.84
C ALA A 268 -6.30 -5.63 -12.44
N GLY A 269 -6.62 -4.91 -13.51
CA GLY A 269 -7.96 -4.88 -14.09
C GLY A 269 -9.04 -4.32 -13.15
N LEU A 270 -8.65 -3.69 -12.04
CA LEU A 270 -9.52 -3.10 -11.01
C LEU A 270 -9.06 -1.67 -10.70
N PRO A 271 -9.96 -0.78 -10.23
CA PRO A 271 -9.56 0.50 -9.67
C PRO A 271 -8.55 0.33 -8.54
N CYS A 272 -7.42 1.03 -8.63
CA CYS A 272 -6.39 1.03 -7.61
C CYS A 272 -6.36 2.36 -6.85
N VAL A 273 -6.35 2.30 -5.52
CA VAL A 273 -6.25 3.46 -4.63
C VAL A 273 -4.91 3.41 -3.91
N VAL A 274 -4.15 4.49 -3.99
CA VAL A 274 -2.84 4.57 -3.34
C VAL A 274 -3.01 4.94 -1.87
N SER A 275 -2.24 4.30 -1.00
CA SER A 275 -2.23 4.54 0.44
C SER A 275 -0.80 4.48 0.98
N SER A 276 -0.59 5.06 2.16
CA SER A 276 0.68 4.99 2.88
C SER A 276 0.75 3.79 3.82
N ALA A 277 1.94 3.51 4.33
CA ALA A 277 2.17 2.59 5.43
C ALA A 277 2.57 3.31 6.73
N ILE A 278 1.96 4.49 6.96
CA ILE A 278 2.29 5.40 8.08
C ILE A 278 3.75 5.84 7.95
N ASP A 279 4.05 6.43 6.80
CA ASP A 279 5.39 6.86 6.41
C ASP A 279 5.68 8.27 6.93
N THR A 280 6.95 8.66 7.04
CA THR A 280 7.30 10.07 7.24
C THR A 280 7.00 10.86 5.97
N SER A 281 7.17 12.19 5.96
CA SER A 281 7.01 12.95 4.71
C SER A 281 7.92 12.45 3.57
N VAL A 282 9.06 11.83 3.88
CA VAL A 282 9.95 11.22 2.87
C VAL A 282 9.24 10.07 2.15
N GLY A 283 8.73 9.07 2.87
CA GLY A 283 7.99 7.95 2.27
C GLY A 283 6.63 8.36 1.71
N LEU A 284 5.95 9.37 2.28
CA LEU A 284 4.74 9.94 1.70
C LEU A 284 4.97 10.58 0.33
N GLY A 285 6.15 11.18 0.12
CA GLY A 285 6.55 11.67 -1.20
C GLY A 285 6.50 10.56 -2.24
N MET A 286 7.10 9.39 -1.96
CA MET A 286 7.05 8.22 -2.83
C MET A 286 5.60 7.80 -3.16
N GLY A 287 4.73 7.75 -2.14
CA GLY A 287 3.30 7.49 -2.33
C GLY A 287 2.59 8.54 -3.19
N ALA A 288 2.92 9.81 -3.03
CA ALA A 288 2.33 10.91 -3.79
C ALA A 288 2.70 10.85 -5.28
N PHE A 289 3.95 10.53 -5.60
CA PHE A 289 4.37 10.28 -6.99
C PHE A 289 3.59 9.13 -7.61
N LEU A 290 3.49 7.98 -6.94
CA LEU A 290 2.70 6.84 -7.41
C LEU A 290 1.23 7.23 -7.64
N ALA A 291 0.62 7.91 -6.67
CA ALA A 291 -0.77 8.35 -6.75
C ALA A 291 -1.02 9.29 -7.93
N SER A 292 -0.11 10.24 -8.16
CA SER A 292 -0.25 11.24 -9.23
C SER A 292 -0.25 10.63 -10.63
N ARG A 293 0.36 9.46 -10.80
CA ARG A 293 0.54 8.81 -12.11
C ARG A 293 -0.46 7.70 -12.40
N ALA A 294 -0.81 6.91 -11.38
CA ALA A 294 -1.45 5.62 -11.60
C ALA A 294 -2.73 5.41 -10.80
N MET A 295 -3.04 6.26 -9.80
CA MET A 295 -4.25 6.08 -9.00
C MET A 295 -5.50 6.27 -9.86
N ALA A 296 -6.50 5.41 -9.62
CA ALA A 296 -7.78 5.52 -10.30
C ALA A 296 -8.44 6.90 -10.04
N PRO A 297 -9.04 7.54 -11.07
CA PRO A 297 -9.71 8.82 -10.90
C PRO A 297 -10.94 8.68 -9.98
N GLY A 298 -11.31 9.78 -9.32
CA GLY A 298 -12.48 9.81 -8.41
C GLY A 298 -12.22 9.28 -7.00
N TYR A 299 -11.00 8.82 -6.69
CA TYR A 299 -10.60 8.45 -5.33
C TYR A 299 -9.64 9.46 -4.72
N ALA A 300 -9.72 9.61 -3.41
CA ALA A 300 -8.70 10.27 -2.59
C ALA A 300 -7.67 9.24 -2.06
N ALA A 301 -6.39 9.59 -2.03
CA ALA A 301 -5.31 8.72 -1.58
C ALA A 301 -5.19 8.67 -0.04
N GLY A 302 -4.75 7.53 0.49
CA GLY A 302 -4.45 7.31 1.92
C GLY A 302 -3.13 7.93 2.38
N LEU A 303 -2.82 9.15 1.93
CA LEU A 303 -1.54 9.84 2.15
C LEU A 303 -1.63 11.00 3.16
N GLY A 304 -2.80 11.21 3.79
CA GLY A 304 -2.96 12.23 4.84
C GLY A 304 -2.34 11.87 6.19
N THR A 305 -1.53 10.81 6.28
CA THR A 305 -1.08 10.25 7.57
C THR A 305 0.00 11.06 8.27
N ALA A 306 0.63 12.05 7.62
CA ALA A 306 1.53 12.99 8.30
C ALA A 306 0.84 13.66 9.51
N ALA A 307 -0.47 13.91 9.42
CA ALA A 307 -1.27 14.50 10.50
C ALA A 307 -1.39 13.62 11.76
N MET A 308 -0.95 12.36 11.69
CA MET A 308 -0.95 11.42 12.81
C MET A 308 0.28 11.59 13.73
N PHE A 309 1.34 12.22 13.24
CA PHE A 309 2.57 12.45 14.01
C PHE A 309 2.53 13.75 14.79
N THR A 310 3.35 13.79 15.84
CA THR A 310 3.59 15.01 16.64
C THR A 310 4.59 15.96 15.98
N GLY A 311 5.40 15.47 15.04
CA GLY A 311 6.36 16.22 14.23
C GLY A 311 6.68 15.48 12.93
N ASP A 312 7.65 16.00 12.16
CA ASP A 312 8.12 15.41 10.90
C ASP A 312 9.65 15.64 10.77
N LEU A 313 10.26 15.11 9.71
CA LEU A 313 11.67 15.25 9.38
C LEU A 313 11.98 16.52 8.57
N THR A 314 10.98 17.32 8.24
CA THR A 314 11.11 18.52 7.41
C THR A 314 10.29 19.67 7.98
N ALA A 315 10.73 20.91 7.73
CA ALA A 315 9.98 22.12 8.09
C ALA A 315 8.68 22.27 7.28
N GLU A 316 8.59 21.63 6.11
CA GLU A 316 7.43 21.63 5.25
C GLU A 316 6.86 20.20 5.12
N PRO A 317 6.16 19.68 6.13
CA PRO A 317 5.60 18.33 6.06
C PRO A 317 4.50 18.21 5.00
N LEU A 318 4.32 17.01 4.45
CA LEU A 318 3.25 16.68 3.51
C LEU A 318 1.90 16.50 4.24
N LEU A 319 1.49 17.55 4.97
CA LEU A 319 0.18 17.64 5.61
C LEU A 319 -0.90 17.91 4.55
N PRO A 320 -2.13 17.41 4.75
CA PRO A 320 -3.28 17.77 3.93
C PRO A 320 -3.57 19.28 3.99
N VAL A 321 -3.56 19.94 2.83
CA VAL A 321 -3.99 21.33 2.65
C VAL A 321 -5.08 21.36 1.59
N GLY A 322 -6.29 21.80 1.96
CA GLY A 322 -7.44 21.81 1.05
C GLY A 322 -7.81 20.43 0.54
N GLY A 323 -7.65 19.39 1.38
CA GLY A 323 -7.91 18.00 1.00
C GLY A 323 -6.88 17.36 0.06
N ARG A 324 -5.68 17.95 -0.05
CA ARG A 324 -4.64 17.49 -0.99
C ARG A 324 -3.27 17.48 -0.33
N VAL A 325 -2.36 16.67 -0.87
CA VAL A 325 -0.92 16.75 -0.56
C VAL A 325 -0.13 17.05 -1.83
N ALA A 326 0.97 17.77 -1.69
CA ALA A 326 1.88 18.08 -2.79
C ALA A 326 2.61 16.81 -3.27
N VAL A 327 2.89 16.75 -4.57
CA VAL A 327 3.70 15.68 -5.17
C VAL A 327 5.11 16.22 -5.34
N ARG A 328 5.98 15.94 -4.38
CA ARG A 328 7.38 16.36 -4.40
C ARG A 328 8.25 15.45 -3.56
N ARG A 329 9.55 15.47 -3.85
CA ARG A 329 10.55 14.91 -2.94
C ARG A 329 10.65 15.80 -1.71
N VAL A 330 10.92 15.19 -0.57
CA VAL A 330 11.10 15.88 0.70
C VAL A 330 12.58 15.85 1.05
N GLU A 331 13.15 17.03 1.28
CA GLU A 331 14.48 17.17 1.88
C GLU A 331 14.30 17.23 3.41
N PRO A 332 14.83 16.26 4.16
CA PRO A 332 14.87 16.35 5.61
C PRO A 332 15.75 17.50 6.09
N ASP A 333 15.33 18.13 7.18
CA ASP A 333 16.12 19.12 7.92
C ASP A 333 17.11 18.38 8.85
N PRO A 334 18.42 18.68 8.80
CA PRO A 334 19.41 18.06 9.69
C PRO A 334 19.07 18.17 11.18
N ASP A 335 18.54 19.30 11.63
CA ASP A 335 18.22 19.51 13.05
C ASP A 335 17.01 18.65 13.45
N LEU A 336 16.04 18.45 12.55
CA LEU A 336 14.91 17.56 12.78
C LEU A 336 15.32 16.08 12.74
N LEU A 337 16.27 15.71 11.89
CA LEU A 337 16.84 14.36 11.88
C LEU A 337 17.52 14.04 13.23
N ASP A 338 18.24 15.01 13.80
CA ASP A 338 18.89 14.86 15.10
C ASP A 338 17.88 14.89 16.26
N GLN A 339 16.88 15.78 16.19
CA GLN A 339 15.79 15.86 17.18
C GLN A 339 15.01 14.55 17.28
N TRP A 340 14.70 13.93 16.14
CA TRP A 340 13.91 12.69 16.07
C TRP A 340 14.76 11.43 15.98
N ALA A 341 16.07 11.52 16.23
CA ALA A 341 16.97 10.37 16.17
C ALA A 341 16.50 9.25 17.10
N ALA A 342 16.48 8.02 16.60
CA ALA A 342 16.20 6.85 17.40
C ALA A 342 17.33 6.59 18.42
N SER A 343 17.05 5.83 19.47
CA SER A 343 18.08 5.49 20.46
C SER A 343 19.27 4.77 19.80
N PRO A 344 20.48 4.79 20.40
CA PRO A 344 21.64 4.08 19.86
C PRO A 344 21.38 2.58 19.63
N GLU A 345 20.62 1.95 20.53
CA GLU A 345 20.21 0.54 20.41
C GLU A 345 19.32 0.31 19.18
N ARG A 346 18.27 1.13 19.02
CA ARG A 346 17.36 1.02 17.87
C ARG A 346 18.07 1.34 16.56
N THR A 347 18.96 2.33 16.57
CA THR A 347 19.82 2.67 15.43
C THR A 347 20.70 1.48 15.04
N GLY A 348 21.38 0.84 16.00
CA GLY A 348 22.18 -0.35 15.76
C GLY A 348 21.36 -1.50 15.16
N TRP A 349 20.15 -1.73 15.68
CA TRP A 349 19.22 -2.74 15.17
C TRP A 349 18.81 -2.48 13.71
N TRP A 350 18.43 -1.24 13.38
CA TRP A 350 18.00 -0.85 12.03
C TRP A 350 19.14 -0.92 11.02
N LEU A 351 20.35 -0.50 11.38
CA LEU A 351 21.52 -0.63 10.52
C LEU A 351 21.92 -2.09 10.32
N ALA A 352 21.73 -2.96 11.31
CA ALA A 352 21.92 -4.40 11.16
C ALA A 352 20.86 -5.00 10.22
N ARG A 353 19.58 -4.61 10.37
CA ARG A 353 18.48 -5.03 9.48
C ARG A 353 18.74 -4.60 8.05
N LEU A 354 19.14 -3.35 7.82
CA LEU A 354 19.50 -2.85 6.48
C LEU A 354 20.55 -3.75 5.81
N ARG A 355 21.61 -4.15 6.53
CA ARG A 355 22.64 -5.05 5.99
C ARG A 355 22.10 -6.44 5.64
N ARG A 356 21.28 -7.03 6.52
CA ARG A 356 20.70 -8.37 6.27
C ARG A 356 19.74 -8.36 5.09
N VAL A 357 18.86 -7.36 5.02
CA VAL A 357 17.88 -7.19 3.93
C VAL A 357 18.58 -6.85 2.61
N HIS A 358 19.63 -6.02 2.64
CA HIS A 358 20.45 -5.73 1.48
C HIS A 358 21.11 -7.00 0.92
N ALA A 359 21.69 -7.84 1.79
CA ALA A 359 22.26 -9.12 1.37
C ALA A 359 21.23 -10.03 0.68
N LEU A 360 19.97 -10.03 1.13
CA LEU A 360 18.89 -10.75 0.46
C LEU A 360 18.57 -10.19 -0.93
N LEU A 361 18.70 -8.87 -1.14
CA LEU A 361 18.47 -8.27 -2.46
C LEU A 361 19.61 -8.56 -3.45
N VAL A 362 20.86 -8.60 -2.98
CA VAL A 362 22.04 -8.89 -3.82
C VAL A 362 22.19 -10.38 -4.12
N ALA A 363 21.75 -11.27 -3.22
CA ALA A 363 21.93 -12.71 -3.37
C ALA A 363 20.92 -13.39 -4.32
N ARG A 364 19.95 -12.66 -4.89
CA ARG A 364 18.98 -13.26 -5.82
C ARG A 364 19.64 -13.45 -7.20
N PRO A 365 19.64 -14.67 -7.75
CA PRO A 365 20.29 -15.00 -9.01
C PRO A 365 19.61 -14.38 -10.23
#